data_AF-A0A949YFY3-F1
#
_entry.id   AF-A0A949YFY3-F1
#
_cell.length_a   1.000
_cell.length_b   1.000
_cell.length_c   1.000
_cell.angle_alpha   90.00
_cell.angle_beta   90.00
_cell.angle_gamma   90.00
#
_symmetry.space_group_name_H-M   'P 1'
#
loop_
_entity.id
_entity.type
_entity.pdbx_description
1 polymer ?
#
loop_
_entity_poly.entity_id
_entity_poly.type
_entity_poly.pdbx_seq_one_letter_code
_entity_poly.pdbx_strand_id
1 'polypeptide(L)'
;MAESVIIDRGRGPEIAGTRITVYDIVDYLEEGWHPTAIAAFFRISSREVDAALRYIEEHQEEVRAEYQRILARAAKGNPPELQSQLDAGHARFLEKVRERARANGRGESDERNPG
;
A
#
# COMPACT_ATOMS: atom_id res chain seq x y z
N MET A 1 29.57 15.52 -8.14
CA MET A 1 28.22 15.76 -8.67
C MET A 1 27.25 15.53 -7.53
N ALA A 2 26.45 16.51 -7.14
CA ALA A 2 25.43 16.29 -6.13
C ALA A 2 24.33 15.45 -6.79
N GLU A 3 24.29 14.17 -6.46
CA GLU A 3 23.21 13.27 -6.86
C GLU A 3 21.88 13.90 -6.41
N SER A 4 20.95 14.10 -7.36
CA SER A 4 19.63 14.64 -7.06
C SER A 4 18.92 13.64 -6.16
N VAL A 5 18.81 13.98 -4.87
CA VAL A 5 18.24 13.08 -3.87
C VAL A 5 16.76 12.82 -4.15
N ILE A 6 16.06 13.77 -4.78
CA ILE A 6 14.67 13.59 -5.23
C ILE A 6 14.64 13.50 -6.75
N ILE A 7 13.97 12.46 -7.27
CA ILE A 7 13.78 12.19 -8.70
C ILE A 7 12.31 11.85 -8.96
N ASP A 8 11.85 11.92 -10.21
CA ASP A 8 10.51 11.45 -10.59
C ASP A 8 10.62 10.38 -11.68
N ARG A 9 9.95 9.24 -11.46
CA ARG A 9 9.89 8.10 -12.39
C ARG A 9 8.46 7.78 -12.86
N GLY A 10 7.53 8.73 -12.73
CA GLY A 10 6.13 8.62 -13.14
C GLY A 10 5.16 8.20 -12.03
N ARG A 11 5.62 8.12 -10.78
CA ARG A 11 4.76 7.92 -9.59
C ARG A 11 4.74 9.14 -8.65
N GLY A 12 5.40 10.22 -9.07
CA GLY A 12 5.66 11.40 -8.26
C GLY A 12 7.09 11.47 -7.72
N PRO A 13 7.44 12.59 -7.07
CA PRO A 13 8.79 12.83 -6.56
C PRO A 13 9.15 11.83 -5.46
N GLU A 14 10.33 11.22 -5.58
CA GLU A 14 10.79 10.16 -4.69
C GLU A 14 12.27 10.25 -4.37
N ILE A 15 12.65 9.68 -3.23
CA ILE A 15 14.05 9.57 -2.81
C ILE A 15 14.76 8.59 -3.74
N ALA A 16 15.81 9.08 -4.41
CA ALA A 16 16.61 8.32 -5.36
C ALA A 16 17.15 7.02 -4.75
N GLY A 17 17.05 5.92 -5.50
CA GLY A 17 17.43 4.59 -5.00
C GLY A 17 16.35 3.90 -4.17
N THR A 18 15.21 4.56 -3.91
CA THR A 18 14.08 3.99 -3.17
C THR A 18 12.78 4.07 -3.98
N ARG A 19 11.68 3.60 -3.39
CA ARG A 19 10.31 3.86 -3.86
C ARG A 19 9.54 4.81 -2.91
N ILE A 20 10.25 5.43 -1.97
CA ILE A 20 9.66 6.30 -0.94
C ILE A 20 9.45 7.66 -1.58
N THR A 21 8.18 8.01 -1.77
CA THR A 21 7.76 9.28 -2.34
C THR A 21 7.77 10.38 -1.28
N VAL A 22 7.77 11.63 -1.73
CA VAL A 22 7.57 12.77 -0.82
C VAL A 22 6.19 12.71 -0.14
N TYR A 23 5.20 12.06 -0.77
CA TYR A 23 3.87 11.85 -0.20
C TYR A 23 3.88 10.88 0.98
N ASP A 24 4.71 9.84 0.93
CA ASP A 24 4.92 8.94 2.07
C ASP A 24 5.47 9.75 3.25
N ILE A 25 6.44 10.65 3.02
CA ILE A 25 6.98 11.52 4.08
C ILE A 25 5.90 12.47 4.63
N VAL A 26 5.07 13.07 3.77
CA VAL A 26 3.96 13.94 4.20
C VAL A 26 2.99 13.22 5.12
N ASP A 27 2.63 11.97 4.82
CA ASP A 27 1.67 11.19 5.63
C ASP A 27 2.15 11.05 7.09
N TYR A 28 3.41 10.64 7.30
CA TYR A 28 3.99 10.54 8.64
C TYR A 28 4.16 11.90 9.33
N LEU A 29 4.46 12.97 8.59
CA LEU A 29 4.52 14.31 9.16
C LEU A 29 3.14 14.78 9.65
N GLU A 30 2.07 14.48 8.91
CA GLU A 30 0.69 14.80 9.32
C GLU A 30 0.25 13.99 10.54
N GLU A 31 0.75 12.77 10.70
CA GLU A 31 0.61 11.99 11.93
C GLU A 31 1.46 12.51 13.10
N GLY A 32 2.28 13.55 12.88
CA GLY A 32 3.10 14.20 13.91
C GLY A 32 4.41 13.47 14.20
N TRP A 33 4.87 12.58 13.32
CA TRP A 33 6.15 11.89 13.49
C TRP A 33 7.32 12.86 13.34
N HIS A 34 8.33 12.69 14.20
CA HIS A 34 9.57 13.44 14.07
C HIS A 34 10.41 12.93 12.87
N PRO A 35 11.09 13.80 12.10
CA PRO A 35 11.88 13.38 10.92
C PRO A 35 12.90 12.26 11.18
N THR A 36 13.50 12.21 12.36
CA THR A 36 14.43 11.12 12.72
C THR A 36 13.74 9.78 12.92
N ALA A 37 12.49 9.78 13.40
CA ALA A 37 11.69 8.57 13.51
C ALA A 37 11.28 8.05 12.13
N ILE A 38 10.93 8.96 11.22
CA ILE A 38 10.64 8.66 9.80
C ILE A 38 11.87 8.01 9.15
N ALA A 39 13.06 8.62 9.32
CA ALA A 39 14.32 8.08 8.79
C ALA A 39 14.58 6.65 9.28
N ALA A 40 14.43 6.42 10.60
CA ALA A 40 14.63 5.12 11.20
C ALA A 40 13.60 4.07 10.72
N PHE A 41 12.33 4.46 10.60
CA PHE A 41 11.25 3.59 10.16
C PHE A 41 11.46 3.13 8.71
N PHE A 42 11.77 4.07 7.82
CA PHE A 42 12.03 3.79 6.41
C PHE A 42 13.43 3.22 6.12
N ARG A 43 14.32 3.20 7.13
CA ARG A 43 15.73 2.79 6.99
C ARG A 43 16.48 3.60 5.93
N ILE A 44 16.20 4.90 5.89
CA ILE A 44 16.90 5.90 5.07
C ILE A 44 17.70 6.84 5.96
N SER A 45 18.65 7.56 5.39
CA SER A 45 19.47 8.52 6.12
C SER A 45 18.66 9.79 6.46
N SER A 46 19.02 10.47 7.55
CA SER A 46 18.42 11.77 7.89
C SER A 46 18.61 12.79 6.76
N ARG A 47 19.72 12.71 6.02
CA ARG A 47 19.97 13.59 4.87
C ARG A 47 18.96 13.40 3.73
N GLU A 48 18.51 12.16 3.51
CA GLU A 48 17.47 11.87 2.52
C GLU A 48 16.12 12.41 2.97
N VAL A 49 15.78 12.26 4.26
CA VAL A 49 14.58 12.88 4.84
C VAL A 49 14.65 14.40 4.72
N ASP A 50 15.78 15.02 5.09
CA ASP A 50 15.96 16.48 4.98
C ASP A 50 15.84 16.98 3.53
N ALA A 51 16.28 16.19 2.56
CA ALA A 51 16.10 16.51 1.15
C ALA A 51 14.63 16.44 0.73
N ALA A 52 13.89 15.45 1.20
CA ALA A 52 12.45 15.37 0.99
C ALA A 52 11.71 16.55 1.67
N LEU A 53 12.09 16.92 2.90
CA LEU A 53 11.51 18.07 3.61
C LEU A 53 11.71 19.37 2.84
N ARG A 54 12.93 19.66 2.37
CA ARG A 54 13.20 20.84 1.54
C ARG A 54 12.39 20.84 0.25
N TYR A 55 12.31 19.69 -0.42
CA TYR A 55 11.49 19.56 -1.63
C TYR A 55 10.01 19.87 -1.35
N ILE A 56 9.47 19.34 -0.25
CA ILE A 56 8.08 19.57 0.18
C ILE A 56 7.85 21.05 0.47
N GLU A 57 8.77 21.72 1.15
CA GLU A 57 8.69 23.16 1.44
C GLU A 57 8.74 24.02 0.17
N GLU A 58 9.65 23.70 -0.75
CA GLU A 58 9.80 24.41 -2.03
C GLU A 58 8.59 24.23 -2.97
N HIS A 59 7.88 23.09 -2.87
CA HIS A 59 6.76 22.71 -3.74
C HIS A 59 5.44 22.53 -2.97
N GLN A 60 5.26 23.28 -1.87
CA GLN A 60 4.19 23.03 -0.90
C GLN A 60 2.79 22.96 -1.52
N GLU A 61 2.44 23.88 -2.42
CA GLU A 61 1.11 23.91 -3.05
C GLU A 61 0.87 22.70 -3.95
N GLU A 62 1.85 22.35 -4.80
CA GLU A 62 1.77 21.22 -5.72
C GLU A 62 1.71 19.88 -4.97
N VAL A 63 2.58 19.72 -3.97
CA VAL A 63 2.61 18.52 -3.12
C VAL A 63 1.31 18.37 -2.35
N ARG A 64 0.78 19.46 -1.76
CA ARG A 64 -0.49 19.44 -1.03
C ARG A 64 -1.65 19.06 -1.95
N ALA A 65 -1.73 19.66 -3.13
CA ALA A 65 -2.80 19.38 -4.07
C ALA A 65 -2.78 17.92 -4.54
N GLU A 66 -1.61 17.39 -4.90
CA GLU A 66 -1.49 15.99 -5.31
C GLU A 66 -1.77 15.02 -4.18
N TYR A 67 -1.26 15.30 -2.97
CA TYR A 67 -1.52 14.48 -1.80
C TYR A 67 -3.01 14.36 -1.50
N GLN A 68 -3.76 15.46 -1.57
CA GLN A 68 -5.22 15.43 -1.41
C GLN A 68 -5.93 14.64 -2.52
N ARG A 69 -5.43 14.68 -3.77
CA ARG A 69 -5.94 13.82 -4.85
C ARG A 69 -5.70 12.34 -4.57
N ILE A 70 -4.53 11.98 -4.05
CA ILE A 70 -4.17 10.60 -3.67
C ILE A 70 -5.13 10.10 -2.57
N LEU A 71 -5.33 10.88 -1.51
CA LEU A 71 -6.25 10.52 -0.42
C LEU A 71 -7.70 10.38 -0.90
N ALA A 72 -8.18 11.32 -1.73
CA ALA A 72 -9.54 11.24 -2.29
C ALA A 72 -9.74 10.00 -3.17
N ARG A 73 -8.72 9.62 -3.95
CA ARG A 73 -8.75 8.40 -4.75
C ARG A 73 -8.77 7.15 -3.86
N ALA A 74 -7.97 7.10 -2.81
CA ALA A 74 -7.95 5.99 -1.87
C ALA A 74 -9.30 5.83 -1.15
N ALA A 75 -9.91 6.94 -0.72
CA ALA A 75 -11.20 6.97 -0.04
C ALA A 75 -12.38 6.52 -0.94
N LYS A 76 -12.30 6.74 -2.26
CA LYS A 76 -13.35 6.36 -3.20
C LYS A 76 -13.53 4.83 -3.31
N GLY A 77 -12.49 4.05 -2.99
CA GLY A 77 -12.52 2.59 -3.12
C GLY A 77 -12.73 2.12 -4.56
N ASN A 78 -13.20 0.88 -4.71
CA ASN A 78 -13.45 0.29 -6.03
C ASN A 78 -14.77 0.79 -6.63
N PRO A 79 -14.83 1.04 -7.95
CA PRO A 79 -16.11 1.27 -8.64
C PRO A 79 -17.10 0.11 -8.39
N PRO A 80 -18.43 0.38 -8.33
CA PRO A 80 -19.43 -0.65 -8.03
C PRO A 80 -19.37 -1.88 -8.95
N GLU A 81 -19.06 -1.67 -10.22
CA GLU A 81 -18.96 -2.73 -11.22
C GLU A 81 -17.75 -3.63 -10.93
N LEU A 82 -16.63 -3.03 -10.52
CA LEU A 82 -15.43 -3.78 -10.13
C LEU A 82 -15.67 -4.52 -8.82
N GLN A 83 -16.32 -3.88 -7.84
CA GLN A 83 -16.63 -4.51 -6.56
C GLN A 83 -17.54 -5.73 -6.76
N SER A 84 -18.55 -5.64 -7.62
CA SER A 84 -19.43 -6.76 -7.96
C SER A 84 -18.68 -7.94 -8.60
N GLN A 85 -17.70 -7.66 -9.46
CA GLN A 85 -16.86 -8.70 -10.05
C GLN A 85 -15.95 -9.38 -9.02
N LEU A 86 -15.38 -8.61 -8.09
CA LEU A 86 -14.58 -9.12 -6.97
C LEU A 86 -15.43 -10.02 -6.07
N ASP A 87 -16.64 -9.58 -5.70
CA ASP A 87 -17.56 -10.32 -4.84
C ASP A 87 -17.99 -11.63 -5.49
N ALA A 88 -18.33 -11.60 -6.79
CA ALA A 88 -18.67 -12.81 -7.55
C ALA A 88 -17.49 -13.78 -7.64
N GLY A 89 -16.26 -13.27 -7.81
CA GLY A 89 -15.03 -14.05 -7.75
C GLY A 89 -14.85 -14.73 -6.39
N HIS A 90 -15.03 -13.98 -5.31
CA HIS A 90 -14.93 -14.47 -3.94
C HIS A 90 -15.99 -15.53 -3.63
N ALA A 91 -17.24 -15.32 -4.05
CA ALA A 91 -18.32 -16.28 -3.87
C ALA A 91 -18.01 -17.63 -4.54
N ARG A 92 -17.56 -17.61 -5.81
CA ARG A 92 -17.14 -18.82 -6.53
C ARG A 92 -15.97 -19.52 -5.85
N PHE A 93 -15.02 -18.77 -5.30
CA PHE A 93 -13.91 -19.34 -4.54
C PHE A 93 -14.40 -20.05 -3.27
N LEU A 94 -15.25 -19.40 -2.48
CA LEU A 94 -15.82 -19.98 -1.25
C LEU A 94 -16.65 -21.24 -1.51
N GLU A 95 -17.41 -21.27 -2.61
CA GLU A 95 -18.15 -22.46 -3.03
C GLU A 95 -17.21 -23.65 -3.27
N LYS A 96 -16.15 -23.45 -4.06
CA LYS A 96 -15.13 -24.50 -4.32
C LYS A 96 -14.45 -24.98 -3.05
N VAL A 97 -14.17 -24.08 -2.09
CA VAL A 97 -13.61 -24.44 -0.79
C VAL A 97 -14.57 -25.34 -0.01
N ARG A 98 -15.87 -25.01 0.02
CA ARG A 98 -16.90 -25.82 0.68
C ARG A 98 -17.07 -27.19 0.03
N GLU A 99 -17.04 -27.26 -1.30
CA GLU A 99 -17.10 -28.53 -2.03
C GLU A 99 -15.92 -29.44 -1.66
N ARG A 100 -14.69 -28.91 -1.63
CA ARG A 100 -13.51 -29.65 -1.21
C ARG A 100 -13.60 -30.13 0.23
N ALA A 101 -14.08 -29.29 1.16
CA ALA A 101 -14.29 -29.70 2.54
C ALA A 101 -15.28 -30.87 2.65
N ARG A 102 -16.38 -30.84 1.88
CA ARG A 102 -17.37 -31.93 1.82
C ARG A 102 -16.81 -33.21 1.18
N ALA A 103 -15.99 -33.09 0.14
CA ALA A 103 -15.34 -34.22 -0.50
C ALA A 103 -14.33 -34.89 0.44
N ASN A 104 -13.53 -34.09 1.15
CA ASN A 104 -12.54 -34.60 2.11
C ASN A 104 -13.19 -35.20 3.37
N GLY A 105 -14.29 -34.61 3.86
CA GLY A 105 -15.03 -35.14 5.01
C GLY A 105 -15.83 -36.42 4.73
N ARG A 106 -16.00 -36.81 3.46
CA ARG A 106 -16.60 -38.10 3.08
C ARG A 106 -15.58 -39.24 2.98
N GLY A 107 -14.28 -38.95 3.07
CA GLY A 107 -13.21 -39.96 2.99
C GLY A 107 -12.90 -40.68 4.31
N GLU A 108 -13.47 -40.26 5.43
CA GLU A 108 -13.12 -40.79 6.77
C GLU A 108 -14.16 -41.76 7.37
N SER A 109 -15.31 -41.94 6.72
CA SER A 109 -16.45 -42.67 7.30
C SER A 109 -16.67 -44.09 6.75
N ASP A 110 -15.98 -44.49 5.69
CA ASP A 110 -16.22 -45.79 5.01
C ASP A 110 -15.28 -46.93 5.44
N GLU A 111 -14.42 -46.71 6.44
CA GLU A 111 -13.46 -47.71 6.92
C GLU A 111 -13.53 -47.91 8.45
N ARG A 112 -14.69 -48.34 8.97
CA ARG A 112 -14.76 -49.04 10.26
C ARG A 112 -15.56 -50.33 10.13
N ASN A 113 -14.80 -51.35 9.76
CA ASN A 113 -15.05 -52.78 9.78
C ASN A 113 -15.91 -53.27 10.97
N PRO A 114 -16.97 -54.08 10.77
CA PRO A 114 -17.62 -54.82 11.84
C PRO A 114 -16.85 -56.12 12.08
N GLY A 115 -16.05 -56.15 13.14
CA GLY A 115 -15.42 -57.36 13.69
C GLY A 115 -16.03 -57.70 15.04
#